data_AF-A0A8J6J9V7-F1
#
_entry.id   AF-A0A8J6J9V7-F1
#
_cell.length_a   1.000
_cell.length_b   1.000
_cell.length_c   1.000
_cell.angle_alpha   90.00
_cell.angle_beta   90.00
_cell.angle_gamma   90.00
#
_symmetry.space_group_name_H-M   'P 1'
#
loop_
_entity.id
_entity.type
_entity.pdbx_description
1 polymer ?
#
loop_
_entity_poly.entity_id
_entity_poly.type
_entity_poly.pdbx_seq_one_letter_code
_entity_poly.pdbx_strand_id
1 'polypeptide(L)'
;MNTYITNHMDDIKRALLGDKEAARRLTEAGVLLPCPGCRGEDAKHRAVMACVMIECPCGFMAAGYDLEEARQIWNTRAPILSAEEMEMLDEAT
;
A
#
# COMPACT_ATOMS: atom_id res chain seq x y z
N MET A 1 16.09 -14.07 -11.58
CA MET A 1 15.16 -13.26 -10.76
C MET A 1 15.82 -11.91 -10.55
N ASN A 2 15.22 -10.80 -10.98
CA ASN A 2 15.83 -9.47 -10.84
C ASN A 2 15.69 -9.00 -9.39
N THR A 3 16.77 -8.58 -8.73
CA THR A 3 16.78 -8.16 -7.32
C THR A 3 15.81 -7.01 -7.03
N TYR A 4 15.49 -6.21 -8.05
CA TYR A 4 14.47 -5.16 -7.98
C TYR A 4 13.04 -5.71 -7.79
N ILE A 5 12.71 -6.88 -8.35
CA ILE A 5 11.37 -7.48 -8.25
C ILE A 5 11.17 -8.16 -6.89
N THR A 6 12.23 -8.75 -6.32
CA THR A 6 12.18 -9.38 -4.99
C THR A 6 11.94 -8.33 -3.90
N ASN A 7 12.68 -7.22 -3.91
CA ASN A 7 12.51 -6.13 -2.94
C ASN A 7 11.08 -5.56 -2.96
N HIS A 8 10.47 -5.48 -4.14
CA HIS A 8 9.11 -5.00 -4.29
C HIS A 8 8.07 -5.96 -3.67
N MET A 9 8.24 -7.26 -3.83
CA MET A 9 7.33 -8.25 -3.23
C MET A 9 7.42 -8.23 -1.70
N ASP A 10 8.62 -8.03 -1.16
CA ASP A 10 8.82 -7.94 0.29
C ASP A 10 8.24 -6.64 0.85
N ASP A 11 8.38 -5.52 0.14
CA ASP A 11 7.72 -4.27 0.52
C ASP A 11 6.19 -4.37 0.48
N ILE A 12 5.61 -5.08 -0.48
CA ILE A 12 4.15 -5.34 -0.51
C ILE A 12 3.72 -6.09 0.76
N LYS A 13 4.42 -7.18 1.12
CA LYS A 13 4.08 -7.96 2.32
C LYS A 13 4.22 -7.12 3.59
N ARG A 14 5.34 -6.41 3.75
CA ARG A 14 5.60 -5.55 4.92
C ARG A 14 4.56 -4.43 5.04
N ALA A 15 4.24 -3.77 3.93
CA ALA A 15 3.24 -2.71 3.92
C ALA A 15 1.82 -3.24 4.23
N LEU A 16 1.48 -4.45 3.76
CA LEU A 16 0.23 -5.13 4.13
C LEU A 16 0.15 -5.45 5.63
N LEU A 17 1.29 -5.66 6.29
CA LEU A 17 1.40 -5.85 7.75
C LEU A 17 1.47 -4.54 8.54
N GLY A 18 1.44 -3.38 7.87
CA GLY A 18 1.42 -2.06 8.50
C GLY A 18 2.78 -1.35 8.57
N ASP A 19 3.82 -1.87 7.89
CA ASP A 19 5.10 -1.18 7.77
C ASP A 19 4.95 0.11 6.93
N LYS A 20 5.03 1.25 7.63
CA LYS A 20 4.87 2.59 7.03
C LYS A 20 5.99 2.95 6.05
N GLU A 21 7.18 2.41 6.26
CA GLU A 21 8.37 2.74 5.47
C GLU A 21 8.37 1.92 4.16
N ALA A 22 7.92 0.67 4.21
CA ALA A 22 7.58 -0.10 3.01
C ALA A 22 6.43 0.56 2.22
N ALA A 23 5.36 1.00 2.89
CA ALA A 23 4.26 1.71 2.23
C ALA A 23 4.71 3.02 1.56
N ARG A 24 5.65 3.75 2.17
CA ARG A 24 6.28 4.95 1.58
C ARG A 24 7.06 4.60 0.30
N ARG A 25 7.95 3.60 0.34
CA ARG A 25 8.72 3.16 -0.84
C ARG A 25 7.81 2.77 -2.01
N LEU A 26 6.72 2.04 -1.74
CA LEU A 26 5.74 1.67 -2.76
C LEU A 26 5.02 2.90 -3.34
N THR A 27 4.67 3.85 -2.48
CA THR A 27 4.03 5.12 -2.89
C THR A 27 4.94 5.92 -3.83
N GLU A 28 6.23 6.05 -3.49
CA GLU A 28 7.24 6.71 -4.31
C GLU A 28 7.50 5.99 -5.64
N ALA A 29 7.44 4.66 -5.64
CA ALA A 29 7.48 3.84 -6.84
C ALA A 29 6.20 3.92 -7.68
N GLY A 30 5.16 4.59 -7.18
CA GLY A 30 3.86 4.73 -7.84
C GLY A 30 3.01 3.46 -7.84
N VAL A 31 3.32 2.51 -6.95
CA VAL A 31 2.69 1.20 -6.90
C VAL A 31 1.62 1.18 -5.81
N LEU A 32 0.45 0.63 -6.14
CA LEU A 32 -0.66 0.46 -5.22
C LEU A 32 -0.64 -0.94 -4.60
N LEU A 33 -0.86 -1.00 -3.30
CA LEU A 33 -1.25 -2.23 -2.65
C LEU A 33 -2.61 -2.72 -3.19
N PRO A 34 -2.87 -4.04 -3.12
CA PRO A 34 -4.18 -4.58 -3.37
C PRO A 34 -5.27 -3.89 -2.54
N CYS A 35 -6.48 -3.84 -3.10
CA CYS A 35 -7.62 -3.18 -2.49
C CYS A 35 -7.85 -3.66 -1.04
N PRO A 36 -8.04 -2.76 -0.05
CA PRO A 36 -8.32 -3.14 1.32
C PRO A 36 -9.59 -4.01 1.47
N GLY A 37 -10.59 -3.78 0.62
CA GLY A 37 -11.87 -4.49 0.68
C GLY A 37 -11.84 -5.85 -0.01
N CYS A 38 -11.52 -5.87 -1.32
CA CYS A 38 -11.64 -7.08 -2.14
C CYS A 38 -10.29 -7.72 -2.55
N ARG A 39 -9.16 -7.12 -2.19
CA ARG A 39 -7.80 -7.55 -2.58
C ARG A 39 -7.53 -7.55 -4.10
N GLY A 40 -8.40 -6.94 -4.90
CA GLY A 40 -8.20 -6.74 -6.33
C GLY A 40 -7.16 -5.65 -6.63
N GLU A 41 -6.61 -5.68 -7.84
CA GLU A 41 -5.56 -4.77 -8.31
C GLU A 41 -6.07 -3.73 -9.32
N ASP A 42 -7.37 -3.76 -9.66
CA ASP A 42 -8.01 -2.88 -10.66
C ASP A 42 -8.34 -1.47 -10.15
N ALA A 43 -7.66 -0.99 -9.10
CA ALA A 43 -7.89 0.34 -8.56
C ALA A 43 -7.45 1.42 -9.57
N LYS A 44 -8.29 2.43 -9.74
CA LYS A 44 -8.04 3.55 -10.67
C LYS A 44 -8.00 4.85 -9.90
N HIS A 45 -7.28 5.84 -10.42
CA HIS A 45 -7.32 7.18 -9.88
C HIS A 45 -8.09 8.12 -10.81
N ARG A 46 -8.77 9.10 -10.23
CA ARG A 46 -9.40 10.20 -10.97
C ARG A 46 -9.28 11.51 -10.19
N ALA A 47 -9.12 12.61 -10.91
CA ALA A 47 -9.20 13.94 -10.32
C ALA A 47 -10.67 14.31 -10.10
N VAL A 48 -11.00 14.81 -8.91
CA VAL A 48 -12.35 15.19 -8.50
C VAL A 48 -12.28 16.52 -7.77
N MET A 49 -12.73 17.59 -8.44
CA MET A 49 -12.64 18.96 -7.92
C MET A 49 -11.20 19.29 -7.50
N ALA A 50 -10.97 19.53 -6.20
CA ALA A 50 -9.66 19.88 -5.62
C ALA A 50 -8.91 18.68 -5.03
N CYS A 51 -9.32 17.44 -5.34
CA CYS A 51 -8.73 16.20 -4.80
C CYS A 51 -8.42 15.19 -5.91
N VAL A 52 -7.58 14.21 -5.58
CA VAL A 52 -7.40 12.97 -6.34
C VAL A 52 -7.98 11.81 -5.53
N MET A 53 -8.83 11.02 -6.18
CA MET A 53 -9.46 9.83 -5.61
C MET A 53 -8.84 8.58 -6.21
N ILE A 54 -8.49 7.60 -5.39
CA ILE A 54 -8.22 6.22 -5.81
C ILE A 54 -9.47 5.40 -5.45
N GLU A 55 -10.03 4.69 -6.42
CA GLU A 55 -11.25 3.92 -6.27
C GLU A 55 -11.10 2.51 -6.83
N CYS A 56 -11.59 1.52 -6.09
CA CYS A 56 -11.73 0.14 -6.56
C CYS A 56 -13.19 -0.14 -6.95
N PRO A 57 -13.47 -0.98 -7.96
CA PRO A 57 -14.83 -1.40 -8.32
C PRO A 57 -15.68 -1.96 -7.16
N CYS A 58 -15.05 -2.45 -6.08
CA CYS A 58 -15.77 -2.91 -4.89
C CYS A 58 -16.30 -1.77 -3.99
N GLY A 59 -16.06 -0.51 -4.35
CA GLY A 59 -16.52 0.68 -3.63
C GLY A 59 -15.55 1.24 -2.59
N PHE A 60 -14.38 0.59 -2.38
CA PHE A 60 -13.36 1.15 -1.48
C PHE A 60 -12.67 2.35 -2.15
N MET A 61 -12.46 3.43 -1.40
CA MET A 61 -11.91 4.67 -1.90
C MET A 61 -10.90 5.29 -0.93
N ALA A 62 -9.90 5.99 -1.46
CA ALA A 62 -9.01 6.89 -0.74
C ALA A 62 -8.94 8.23 -1.47
N ALA A 63 -8.83 9.35 -0.74
CA ALA A 63 -8.78 10.69 -1.30
C ALA A 63 -7.62 11.47 -0.72
N GLY A 64 -6.80 12.10 -1.56
CA GLY A 64 -5.74 13.04 -1.18
C GLY A 64 -5.88 14.36 -1.96
N TYR A 65 -5.13 15.38 -1.56
CA TYR A 65 -5.01 16.65 -2.30
C TYR A 65 -4.36 16.43 -3.67
N ASP A 66 -3.40 15.51 -3.75
CA ASP A 66 -2.75 15.07 -4.98
C ASP A 66 -2.68 13.53 -5.08
N LEU A 67 -2.11 13.04 -6.17
CA LEU A 67 -2.00 11.59 -6.42
C LEU A 67 -1.05 10.89 -5.45
N GLU A 68 -0.01 11.58 -4.98
CA GLU A 68 0.98 11.00 -4.06
C GLU A 68 0.36 10.79 -2.69
N GLU A 69 -0.34 11.79 -2.17
CA GLU A 69 -1.07 11.67 -0.91
C GLU A 69 -2.19 10.64 -1.02
N ALA A 70 -2.94 10.62 -2.13
CA ALA A 70 -3.97 9.61 -2.33
C ALA A 70 -3.38 8.19 -2.32
N ARG A 71 -2.20 7.98 -2.93
CA ARG A 71 -1.45 6.73 -2.89
C ARG A 71 -0.96 6.40 -1.48
N GLN A 72 -0.44 7.36 -0.74
CA GLN A 72 0.01 7.17 0.64
C GLN A 72 -1.15 6.69 1.52
N ILE A 73 -2.32 7.33 1.41
CA ILE A 73 -3.54 6.92 2.13
C ILE A 73 -3.97 5.52 1.69
N TRP A 74 -3.96 5.24 0.39
CA TRP A 74 -4.31 3.92 -0.14
C TRP A 74 -3.34 2.82 0.29
N ASN A 75 -2.05 3.09 0.44
CA ASN A 75 -1.02 2.12 0.77
C ASN A 75 -0.83 1.94 2.29
N THR A 76 -1.29 2.89 3.10
CA THR A 76 -1.19 2.77 4.56
C THR A 76 -2.17 1.71 5.08
N ARG A 77 -1.67 0.79 5.90
CA ARG A 77 -2.45 -0.24 6.57
C ARG A 77 -2.30 -0.09 8.08
N ALA A 78 -3.33 -0.47 8.82
CA ALA A 78 -3.21 -0.62 10.26
C ALA A 78 -2.29 -1.81 10.57
N PRO A 79 -1.33 -1.68 11.49
CA PRO A 79 -0.54 -2.81 11.95
C PRO A 79 -1.46 -3.91 12.50
N ILE A 80 -1.31 -5.14 12.00
CA ILE A 80 -2.08 -6.29 12.47
C ILE A 80 -1.32 -7.12 13.51
N LEU A 81 0.01 -6.97 13.54
CA LEU A 81 0.91 -7.61 14.48
C LEU A 81 1.42 -6.58 15.49
N SER A 82 1.71 -7.04 16.70
CA SER A 82 2.53 -6.29 17.64
C SER A 82 3.98 -6.19 17.16
N ALA A 83 4.77 -5.30 17.78
CA ALA A 83 6.19 -5.16 17.45
C ALA A 83 6.97 -6.47 17.69
N GLU A 84 6.62 -7.21 18.75
CA GLU A 84 7.23 -8.51 19.08
C GLU A 84 6.89 -9.59 18.03
N GLU A 85 5.62 -9.70 17.64
CA GLU A 85 5.20 -10.62 16.57
C GLU A 85 5.82 -10.27 15.21
N MET A 86 6.12 -8.99 14.97
CA MET A 86 6.83 -8.54 13.77
C MET A 86 8.30 -8.95 13.80
N GLU A 87 8.98 -8.80 14.94
CA GLU A 87 10.38 -9.21 15.14
C GLU A 87 10.55 -10.73 14.92
N MET A 88 9.62 -11.54 15.41
CA MET A 88 9.64 -12.99 15.18
C MET A 88 9.58 -13.39 13.69
N LEU A 89 8.97 -12.56 12.83
CA LEU A 89 8.93 -12.81 11.39
C LEU A 89 10.24 -12.46 10.71
N ASP A 90 10.93 -11.42 11.17
CA ASP A 90 12.24 -11.02 10.65
C ASP A 90 13.33 -12.04 11.05
N GLU A 91 13.21 -12.70 12.21
CA GLU A 91 14.12 -13.77 12.64
C GLU A 91 13.92 -15.11 11.88
N ALA A 92 12.73 -15.31 11.31
CA ALA A 92 12.37 -16.56 10.62
C ALA A 92 12.79 -16.59 9.13
N THR A 93 13.36 -15.51 8.60
CA THR A 93 13.75 -15.32 7.19
C THR A 93 15.25 -15.33 6.98
#